data_AF-A0A9Q3CQI1-F1
#
_entry.id   AF-A0A9Q3CQI1-F1
#
_cell.length_a   1.000
_cell.length_b   1.000
_cell.length_c   1.000
_cell.angle_alpha   90.00
_cell.angle_beta   90.00
_cell.angle_gamma   90.00
#
_symmetry.space_group_name_H-M   'P 1'
#
loop_
_entity.id
_entity.type
_entity.pdbx_description
1 polymer ?
#
loop_
_entity_poly.entity_id
_entity_poly.type
_entity_poly.pdbx_seq_one_letter_code
_entity_poly.pdbx_strand_id
1 'polypeptide(L)'
;MDATCTQGLGADLHQRQIVDGQPREELLCYISRQLKDSEARYGATQTECLCLVWALEKLHHYLECSVFEVYTDCTALKSLLNMKTTNRHMLWWKIAIQDYRGNMTIIYKEEEIHTNADGLRRWPLDNVKGNPAYDPEVEAKIPIHFMEIDRRKNFRFYD
;
A
#
# COMPACT_ATOMS: atom_id res chain seq x y z
N MET A 1 -14.10 -1.96 25.59
CA MET A 1 -14.44 -2.28 24.19
C MET A 1 -15.08 -1.04 23.63
N ASP A 2 -14.32 -0.22 22.91
CA ASP A 2 -14.78 0.92 22.08
C ASP A 2 -13.51 1.57 21.48
N ALA A 3 -13.08 1.20 20.25
CA ALA A 3 -11.84 1.78 19.66
C ALA A 3 -11.57 1.52 18.15
N THR A 4 -12.52 1.26 17.25
CA THR A 4 -12.20 1.36 15.81
C THR A 4 -12.30 2.82 15.36
N CYS A 5 -11.26 3.61 15.64
CA CYS A 5 -11.07 4.94 15.04
C CYS A 5 -10.56 4.74 13.60
N THR A 6 -11.47 4.35 12.71
CA THR A 6 -11.24 4.03 11.30
C THR A 6 -11.26 5.30 10.44
N GLN A 7 -10.44 6.30 10.74
CA GLN A 7 -10.59 7.62 10.09
C GLN A 7 -9.68 7.81 8.87
N GLY A 8 -8.55 7.11 8.77
CA GLY A 8 -7.62 7.31 7.67
C GLY A 8 -6.58 6.21 7.47
N LEU A 9 -5.82 6.38 6.40
CA LEU A 9 -4.61 5.63 6.10
C LEU A 9 -3.40 6.42 6.60
N GLY A 10 -2.40 5.70 7.10
CA GLY A 10 -1.17 6.28 7.62
C GLY A 10 -0.01 5.31 7.46
N ALA A 11 1.12 5.83 7.01
CA ALA A 11 2.38 5.09 6.90
C ALA A 11 3.57 6.04 7.10
N ASP A 12 4.67 5.48 7.55
CA ASP A 12 5.94 6.16 7.75
C ASP A 12 7.07 5.42 7.04
N LEU A 13 8.02 6.18 6.50
CA LEU A 13 9.19 5.63 5.82
C LEU A 13 10.43 5.94 6.66
N HIS A 14 11.17 4.90 6.99
CA HIS A 14 12.43 4.98 7.71
C HIS A 14 13.57 4.47 6.83
N GLN A 15 14.73 5.09 6.97
CA GLN A 15 15.98 4.65 6.37
C GLN A 15 16.91 4.13 7.45
N ARG A 16 17.44 2.92 7.24
CA ARG A 16 18.54 2.39 8.06
C ARG A 16 19.86 2.77 7.44
N GLN A 17 20.68 3.50 8.19
CA GLN A 17 22.04 3.87 7.78
C GLN A 17 23.04 3.46 8.85
N ILE A 18 24.29 3.27 8.46
CA ILE A 18 25.39 3.06 9.40
C ILE A 18 26.08 4.41 9.59
N VAL A 19 25.95 4.98 10.77
CA VAL A 19 26.61 6.23 11.16
C VAL A 19 27.58 5.89 12.28
N ASP A 20 28.86 6.25 12.12
CA ASP A 20 29.93 5.96 13.07
C ASP A 20 30.05 4.46 13.46
N GLY A 21 29.75 3.58 12.50
CA GLY A 21 29.80 2.12 12.71
C GLY A 21 28.61 1.54 13.49
N GLN A 22 27.61 2.35 13.83
CA GLN A 22 26.39 1.91 14.50
C GLN A 22 25.18 1.99 13.57
N PRO A 23 24.26 1.00 13.60
CA PRO A 23 23.02 1.09 12.85
C PRO A 23 22.13 2.17 13.46
N ARG A 24 21.70 3.12 12.64
CA ARG A 24 20.76 4.18 13.00
C ARG A 24 19.55 4.13 12.09
N GLU A 25 18.37 4.22 12.68
CA GLU A 25 17.11 4.34 11.95
C GLU A 25 16.71 5.82 11.94
N GLU A 26 16.64 6.41 10.76
CA GLU A 26 16.24 7.81 10.56
C GLU A 26 14.93 7.87 9.78
N LEU A 27 13.97 8.61 10.32
CA LEU A 27 12.71 8.85 9.66
C LEU A 27 12.91 9.75 8.43
N LEU A 28 12.42 9.33 7.27
CA LEU A 28 12.43 10.11 6.04
C LEU A 28 11.15 10.92 5.86
N CYS A 29 9.99 10.28 6.00
CA CYS A 29 8.72 10.96 5.80
C CYS A 29 7.54 10.26 6.48
N TYR A 30 6.52 11.06 6.76
CA TYR A 30 5.18 10.61 7.15
C TYR A 30 4.21 10.87 6.00
N ILE A 31 3.35 9.90 5.72
CA ILE A 31 2.23 10.05 4.80
C ILE A 31 0.94 9.65 5.49
N SER A 32 -0.09 10.48 5.38
CA SER A 32 -1.43 10.14 5.85
C SER A 32 -2.50 10.80 4.99
N ARG A 33 -3.66 10.13 4.90
CA ARG A 33 -4.86 10.69 4.30
C ARG A 33 -6.12 10.11 4.92
N GLN A 34 -7.20 10.87 4.91
CA GLN A 34 -8.52 10.35 5.27
C GLN A 34 -8.99 9.27 4.29
N LEU A 35 -9.81 8.35 4.79
CA LEU A 35 -10.50 7.38 3.95
C LEU A 35 -11.50 8.09 3.04
N LYS A 36 -11.62 7.61 1.81
CA LYS A 36 -12.70 8.00 0.90
C LYS A 36 -14.01 7.36 1.34
N ASP A 37 -15.15 7.90 0.92
CA ASP A 37 -16.48 7.36 1.26
C ASP A 37 -16.66 5.90 0.82
N SER A 38 -16.03 5.54 -0.32
CA SER A 38 -16.01 4.17 -0.84
C SER A 38 -15.16 3.22 0.01
N GLU A 39 -14.09 3.73 0.63
CA GLU A 39 -13.14 2.97 1.45
C GLU A 39 -13.59 2.86 2.90
N ALA A 40 -14.42 3.80 3.38
CA ALA A 40 -14.97 3.79 4.73
C ALA A 40 -15.81 2.54 5.05
N ARG A 41 -16.27 1.81 4.01
CA ARG A 41 -17.04 0.56 4.14
C ARG A 41 -16.15 -0.69 4.19
N TYR A 42 -14.84 -0.55 4.04
CA TYR A 42 -13.92 -1.68 4.04
C TYR A 42 -13.72 -2.24 5.45
N GLY A 43 -13.63 -3.56 5.54
CA GLY A 43 -13.26 -4.23 6.79
C GLY A 43 -11.77 -4.03 7.09
N ALA A 44 -11.35 -4.26 8.33
CA ALA A 44 -9.98 -4.01 8.80
C ALA A 44 -8.90 -4.56 7.84
N THR A 45 -8.98 -5.84 7.44
CA THR A 45 -8.02 -6.44 6.51
C THR A 45 -7.97 -5.76 5.13
N GLN A 46 -9.11 -5.29 4.64
CA GLN A 46 -9.17 -4.58 3.37
C GLN A 46 -8.53 -3.19 3.49
N THR A 47 -8.80 -2.49 4.60
CA THR A 47 -8.21 -1.18 4.90
C THR A 47 -6.69 -1.27 5.07
N GLU A 48 -6.19 -2.31 5.75
CA GLU A 48 -4.76 -2.58 5.85
C GLU A 48 -4.11 -2.85 4.50
N CYS A 49 -4.76 -3.66 3.67
CA CYS A 49 -4.29 -3.95 2.31
C CYS A 49 -4.27 -2.70 1.43
N LEU A 50 -5.33 -1.91 1.50
CA LEU A 50 -5.42 -0.61 0.85
C LEU A 50 -4.30 0.32 1.32
N CYS A 51 -4.06 0.40 2.63
CA CYS A 51 -2.99 1.22 3.22
C CYS A 51 -1.62 0.84 2.62
N LEU A 52 -1.34 -0.45 2.51
CA LEU A 52 -0.09 -0.94 1.92
C LEU A 52 0.03 -0.54 0.45
N VAL A 53 -0.99 -0.85 -0.37
CA VAL A 53 -0.96 -0.53 -1.81
C VAL A 53 -0.79 0.97 -2.04
N TRP A 54 -1.56 1.78 -1.31
CA TRP A 54 -1.48 3.23 -1.36
C TRP A 54 -0.09 3.74 -0.95
N ALA A 55 0.50 3.21 0.13
CA ALA A 55 1.83 3.60 0.56
C ALA A 55 2.90 3.22 -0.47
N LEU A 56 2.81 2.03 -1.07
CA LEU A 56 3.72 1.59 -2.15
C LEU A 56 3.63 2.50 -3.38
N GLU A 57 2.42 2.92 -3.76
CA GLU A 57 2.22 3.84 -4.87
C GLU A 57 2.81 5.23 -4.58
N LYS A 58 2.55 5.78 -3.38
CA LYS A 58 3.06 7.11 -3.01
C LYS A 58 4.58 7.15 -2.79
N LEU A 59 5.14 6.05 -2.31
CA LEU A 59 6.57 5.93 -2.03
C LEU A 59 7.32 5.23 -3.17
N HIS A 60 6.69 4.98 -4.32
CA HIS A 60 7.28 4.25 -5.44
C HIS A 60 8.69 4.73 -5.78
N HIS A 61 8.89 6.05 -5.91
CA HIS A 61 10.18 6.64 -6.23
C HIS A 61 11.29 6.38 -5.19
N TYR A 62 10.93 6.11 -3.93
CA TYR A 62 11.89 5.72 -2.88
C TYR A 62 12.17 4.21 -2.88
N LEU A 63 11.21 3.40 -3.35
CA LEU A 63 11.21 1.94 -3.20
C LEU A 63 11.66 1.19 -4.46
N GLU A 64 11.50 1.75 -5.65
CA GLU A 64 11.70 1.08 -6.95
C GLU A 64 13.10 0.43 -7.11
N CYS A 65 14.14 1.04 -6.54
CA CYS A 65 15.52 0.56 -6.65
C CYS A 65 16.11 0.07 -5.32
N SER A 66 15.27 -0.18 -4.31
CA SER A 66 15.70 -0.51 -2.96
C SER A 66 15.18 -1.88 -2.54
N VAL A 67 15.92 -2.59 -1.68
CA VAL A 67 15.39 -3.71 -0.91
C VAL A 67 14.85 -3.14 0.39
N PHE A 68 13.58 -3.43 0.71
CA PHE A 68 12.91 -2.83 1.85
C PHE A 68 12.03 -3.82 2.60
N GLU A 69 11.74 -3.44 3.84
CA GLU A 69 10.90 -4.20 4.76
C GLU A 69 9.62 -3.43 5.03
N VAL A 70 8.48 -4.10 4.94
CA VAL A 70 7.18 -3.56 5.32
C VAL A 70 6.79 -4.12 6.66
N TYR A 71 6.63 -3.25 7.64
CA TYR A 71 6.14 -3.60 8.96
C TYR A 71 4.63 -3.39 9.02
N THR A 72 3.91 -4.41 9.49
CA THR A 72 2.45 -4.34 9.65
C THR A 72 2.00 -5.16 10.85
N ASP A 73 0.91 -4.70 11.47
CA ASP A 73 0.13 -5.38 12.50
C ASP A 73 -0.97 -6.30 11.90
N CYS A 74 -1.03 -6.41 10.57
CA CYS A 74 -2.00 -7.26 9.89
C CYS A 74 -1.40 -8.60 9.49
N THR A 75 -1.70 -9.65 10.25
CA THR A 75 -1.29 -11.03 9.90
C THR A 75 -1.78 -11.46 8.51
N ALA A 76 -2.94 -10.96 8.07
CA ALA A 76 -3.51 -11.28 6.77
C ALA A 76 -2.68 -10.75 5.59
N LEU A 77 -1.92 -9.66 5.76
CA LEU A 77 -1.02 -9.15 4.72
C LEU A 77 0.11 -10.12 4.41
N LYS A 78 0.61 -10.85 5.41
CA LYS A 78 1.63 -11.89 5.23
C LYS A 78 1.13 -13.04 4.34
N SER A 79 -0.15 -13.37 4.44
CA SER A 79 -0.79 -14.43 3.65
C SER A 79 -1.47 -13.91 2.37
N LEU A 80 -1.54 -12.60 2.17
CA LEU A 80 -2.30 -11.97 1.10
C LEU A 80 -1.96 -12.55 -0.27
N LEU A 81 -0.67 -12.71 -0.58
CA LEU A 81 -0.21 -13.19 -1.88
C LEU A 81 -0.58 -14.66 -2.15
N ASN A 82 -0.81 -15.45 -1.10
CA ASN A 82 -1.11 -16.88 -1.20
C ASN A 82 -2.61 -17.18 -1.06
N MET A 83 -3.41 -16.25 -0.56
CA MET A 83 -4.85 -16.44 -0.39
C MET A 83 -5.57 -16.47 -1.75
N LYS A 84 -6.55 -17.35 -1.93
CA LYS A 84 -7.51 -17.21 -3.02
C LYS A 84 -8.52 -16.14 -2.63
N THR A 85 -8.68 -15.10 -3.45
CA THR A 85 -9.67 -14.05 -3.22
C THR A 85 -10.65 -13.99 -4.39
N THR A 86 -11.94 -13.86 -4.06
CA THR A 86 -13.02 -13.61 -5.02
C THR A 86 -13.34 -12.12 -5.14
N ASN A 87 -12.77 -11.28 -4.26
CA ASN A 87 -12.99 -9.84 -4.27
C ASN A 87 -12.10 -9.17 -5.33
N ARG A 88 -12.72 -8.44 -6.27
CA ARG A 88 -12.03 -7.73 -7.35
C ARG A 88 -10.96 -6.79 -6.81
N HIS A 89 -11.23 -5.98 -5.78
CA HIS A 89 -10.24 -5.04 -5.22
C HIS A 89 -9.00 -5.76 -4.68
N MET A 90 -9.22 -6.84 -3.93
CA MET A 90 -8.12 -7.64 -3.38
C MET A 90 -7.29 -8.31 -4.49
N LEU A 91 -7.90 -8.65 -5.63
CA LEU A 91 -7.16 -9.16 -6.78
C LEU A 91 -6.28 -8.08 -7.42
N TRP A 92 -6.83 -6.88 -7.65
CA TRP A 92 -6.06 -5.75 -8.17
C TRP A 92 -4.89 -5.38 -7.26
N TRP A 93 -5.12 -5.32 -5.95
CA TRP A 93 -4.08 -5.04 -4.96
C TRP A 93 -2.97 -6.10 -4.95
N LYS A 94 -3.30 -7.38 -5.14
CA LYS A 94 -2.29 -8.43 -5.28
C LYS A 94 -1.42 -8.23 -6.51
N ILE A 95 -2.01 -7.82 -7.62
CA ILE A 95 -1.29 -7.54 -8.86
C ILE A 95 -0.33 -6.38 -8.62
N ALA A 96 -0.81 -5.27 -8.04
CA ALA A 96 0.04 -4.11 -7.72
C ALA A 96 1.20 -4.46 -6.77
N ILE A 97 0.97 -5.34 -5.80
CA ILE A 97 2.02 -5.78 -4.87
C ILE A 97 3.02 -6.74 -5.54
N GLN A 98 2.67 -7.45 -6.62
CA GLN A 98 3.60 -8.36 -7.28
C GLN A 98 4.85 -7.66 -7.80
N ASP A 99 4.73 -6.41 -8.25
CA ASP A 99 5.86 -5.65 -8.80
C ASP A 99 6.98 -5.46 -7.77
N TYR A 100 6.62 -5.37 -6.48
CA TYR A 100 7.57 -5.22 -5.37
C TYR A 100 7.98 -6.55 -4.72
N ARG A 101 7.44 -7.68 -5.16
CA ARG A 101 7.66 -8.96 -4.47
C ARG A 101 9.13 -9.41 -4.45
N GLY A 102 9.91 -8.99 -5.45
CA GLY A 102 11.33 -9.34 -5.56
C GLY A 102 12.24 -8.60 -4.57
N ASN A 103 11.85 -7.41 -4.14
CA ASN A 103 12.64 -6.51 -3.29
C ASN A 103 11.96 -6.13 -1.95
N MET A 104 10.72 -6.57 -1.72
CA MET A 104 9.96 -6.31 -0.51
C MET A 104 9.84 -7.55 0.39
N THR A 105 10.09 -7.38 1.68
CA THR A 105 9.78 -8.38 2.72
C THR A 105 8.72 -7.87 3.68
N ILE A 106 7.60 -8.58 3.82
CA ILE A 106 6.54 -8.24 4.78
C ILE A 106 6.83 -8.90 6.13
N ILE A 107 6.98 -8.08 7.16
CA ILE A 107 7.26 -8.50 8.54
C ILE A 107 6.07 -8.12 9.41
N TYR A 108 5.44 -9.14 10.01
CA TYR A 108 4.44 -8.92 11.05
C TYR A 108 5.14 -8.52 12.35
N LYS A 109 4.75 -7.38 12.92
CA LYS A 109 5.19 -6.92 14.24
C LYS A 109 3.99 -6.48 15.07
N GLU A 110 3.98 -6.92 16.32
CA GLU A 110 3.00 -6.53 17.32
C GLU A 110 3.26 -5.10 17.85
N GLU A 111 2.23 -4.48 18.40
CA GLU A 111 1.91 -3.03 18.44
C GLU A 111 2.99 -2.04 18.94
N GLU A 112 4.09 -2.48 19.54
CA GLU A 112 5.04 -1.59 20.25
C GLU A 112 5.83 -0.64 19.31
N ILE A 113 5.98 -0.98 18.03
CA ILE A 113 6.75 -0.19 17.05
C ILE A 113 5.86 0.73 16.20
N HIS A 114 4.53 0.54 16.21
CA HIS A 114 3.60 1.24 15.32
C HIS A 114 3.03 2.54 15.87
N THR A 115 3.51 3.02 17.03
CA THR A 115 2.98 4.21 17.72
C THR A 115 2.86 5.43 16.80
N ASN A 116 3.84 5.64 15.91
CA ASN A 116 3.84 6.76 14.96
C ASN A 116 2.76 6.59 13.88
N ALA A 117 2.70 5.41 13.25
CA ALA A 117 1.73 5.11 12.20
C ALA A 117 0.28 5.08 12.74
N ASP A 118 0.07 4.59 13.96
CA ASP A 118 -1.22 4.61 14.65
C ASP A 118 -1.69 6.05 14.91
N GLY A 119 -0.79 6.94 15.34
CA GLY A 119 -1.08 8.36 15.46
C GLY A 119 -1.59 8.99 14.16
N LEU A 120 -0.95 8.65 13.04
CA LEU A 120 -1.36 9.13 11.70
C LEU A 120 -2.71 8.59 11.24
N ARG A 121 -3.02 7.34 11.59
CA ARG A 121 -4.32 6.71 11.24
C ARG A 121 -5.47 7.28 12.06
N ARG A 122 -5.19 7.64 13.32
CA ARG A 122 -6.17 8.29 14.22
C ARG A 122 -6.41 9.75 13.84
N TRP A 123 -5.39 10.46 13.37
CA TRP A 123 -5.47 11.87 12.99
C TRP A 123 -4.96 12.12 11.56
N PRO A 124 -5.65 11.58 10.56
CA PRO A 124 -5.22 11.69 9.17
C PRO A 124 -5.45 13.10 8.60
N LEU A 125 -4.56 13.50 7.68
CA LEU A 125 -4.75 14.73 6.91
C LEU A 125 -5.90 14.59 5.90
N ASP A 126 -6.54 15.71 5.57
CA ASP A 126 -7.61 15.73 4.58
C ASP A 126 -7.10 15.24 3.21
N ASN A 127 -7.96 14.52 2.48
CA ASN A 127 -7.65 14.06 1.12
C ASN A 127 -7.91 15.18 0.09
N VAL A 128 -7.10 16.23 0.13
CA VAL A 128 -7.19 17.41 -0.75
C VAL A 128 -5.92 17.59 -1.59
N LYS A 129 -6.00 18.25 -2.75
CA LYS A 129 -4.84 18.45 -3.66
C LYS A 129 -3.60 19.07 -3.02
N GLY A 130 -3.75 19.79 -1.91
CA GLY A 130 -2.63 20.38 -1.16
C GLY A 130 -1.87 19.37 -0.28
N ASN A 131 -2.43 18.18 -0.04
CA ASN A 131 -1.76 17.10 0.67
C ASN A 131 -0.84 16.34 -0.30
N PRO A 132 0.47 16.18 -0.03
CA PRO A 132 1.35 15.37 -0.89
C PRO A 132 0.89 13.91 -1.01
N ALA A 133 0.12 13.43 -0.02
CA ALA A 133 -0.46 12.09 -0.01
C ALA A 133 -1.85 12.01 -0.68
N TYR A 134 -2.28 13.09 -1.36
CA TYR A 134 -3.56 13.19 -2.07
C TYR A 134 -3.76 12.03 -3.03
N ASP A 135 -4.95 11.44 -2.96
CA ASP A 135 -5.38 10.33 -3.78
C ASP A 135 -6.76 10.67 -4.38
N PRO A 136 -6.83 11.08 -5.66
CA PRO A 136 -8.10 11.45 -6.29
C PRO A 136 -9.07 10.25 -6.37
N GLU A 137 -10.37 10.52 -6.30
CA GLU A 137 -11.37 9.54 -6.75
C GLU A 137 -11.34 9.46 -8.28
N VAL A 138 -10.56 8.52 -8.80
CA VAL A 138 -10.57 8.19 -10.22
C VAL A 138 -11.49 6.98 -10.38
N GLU A 139 -12.62 7.12 -11.08
CA GLU A 139 -13.24 5.95 -11.71
C GLU A 139 -12.18 5.37 -12.64
N ALA A 140 -11.57 4.25 -12.25
CA ALA A 140 -10.59 3.58 -13.08
C ALA A 140 -11.27 3.11 -14.38
N LYS A 141 -11.27 3.98 -15.40
CA LYS A 141 -11.47 3.61 -16.79
C LYS A 141 -10.24 2.81 -17.19
N ILE A 142 -10.21 1.54 -16.82
CA ILE A 142 -9.21 0.60 -17.30
C ILE A 142 -9.49 0.46 -18.81
N PRO A 143 -8.63 0.95 -19.72
CA PRO A 143 -8.81 0.66 -21.12
C PRO A 143 -8.71 -0.87 -21.27
N ILE A 144 -9.80 -1.49 -21.69
CA ILE A 144 -9.81 -2.93 -21.99
C ILE A 144 -9.06 -3.10 -23.30
N HIS A 145 -7.73 -3.21 -23.23
CA HIS A 145 -6.96 -3.71 -24.36
C HIS A 145 -7.27 -5.21 -24.48
N PHE A 146 -8.06 -5.58 -25.48
CA PHE A 146 -8.30 -6.99 -25.78
C PHE A 146 -7.09 -7.54 -26.54
N MET A 147 -6.55 -8.67 -26.08
CA MET A 147 -5.51 -9.41 -26.80
C MET A 147 -6.16 -10.62 -27.46
N GLU A 148 -6.29 -10.59 -28.78
CA GLU A 148 -6.73 -11.73 -29.56
C GLU A 148 -5.54 -12.66 -29.81
N ILE A 149 -5.62 -13.91 -29.31
CA ILE A 149 -4.60 -14.93 -29.55
C ILE A 149 -5.05 -15.78 -30.73
N ASP A 150 -4.61 -15.42 -31.94
CA ASP A 150 -4.72 -16.32 -33.10
C ASP A 150 -3.61 -17.39 -33.01
N ARG A 151 -3.96 -18.66 -33.25
CA ARG A 151 -3.01 -19.79 -33.31
C ARG A 151 -2.02 -19.68 -34.48
N ARG A 152 -2.17 -18.66 -35.33
CA ARG A 152 -1.18 -18.27 -36.34
C ARG A 152 -0.43 -17.03 -35.87
N LYS A 153 0.87 -17.22 -35.59
CA LYS A 153 1.86 -16.22 -35.17
C LYS A 153 1.73 -14.86 -35.87
N ASN A 154 0.94 -13.93 -35.33
CA ASN A 154 1.06 -12.49 -35.55
C ASN A 154 0.31 -11.73 -34.45
N PHE A 155 1.06 -11.10 -33.55
CA PHE A 155 0.51 -10.18 -32.57
C PHE A 155 0.18 -8.85 -33.27
N ARG A 156 -1.05 -8.36 -33.15
CA ARG A 156 -1.42 -7.01 -33.59
C ARG A 156 -2.08 -6.28 -32.43
N PHE A 157 -1.55 -5.10 -32.12
CA PHE A 157 -2.15 -4.15 -31.19
C PHE A 157 -3.07 -3.22 -31.99
N TYR A 158 -4.24 -2.88 -31.43
CA TYR A 158 -5.14 -1.87 -31.97
C TYR A 158 -5.29 -0.76 -30.93
N ASP A 159 -5.06 0.49 -31.36
CA ASP A 159 -5.25 1.72 -30.58
C ASP A 159 -6.72 2.17 -30.57
#